data_AF-A0A1V4TEQ6-F1
#
_entry.id   AF-A0A1V4TEQ6-F1
#
_cell.length_a   1.000
_cell.length_b   1.000
_cell.length_c   1.000
_cell.angle_alpha   90.00
_cell.angle_beta   90.00
_cell.angle_gamma   90.00
#
_symmetry.space_group_name_H-M   'P 1'
#
loop_
_entity.id
_entity.type
_entity.pdbx_description
1 polymer ?
#
loop_
_entity_poly.entity_id
_entity_poly.type
_entity_poly.pdbx_seq_one_letter_code
_entity_poly.pdbx_strand_id
1 'polypeptide(L)'
;MVIPRPGFEELVEKCLFNNVTFRITSAGMDFYIRHFLRPYGWRDKVELVAPEVVDTHDGVRFLFPPKQFSQAHNFKEDNVLKEHAAGKRVAYIGDGISDRWAAMAADMAFAVRGSVLDRELEMAGKDHLTFTDLHEVVVNLFPGPTRQRG
;
A
#
# COMPACT_ATOMS: atom_id res chain seq x y z
N MET A 1 -17.32 2.61 12.53
CA MET A 1 -16.82 3.65 11.61
C MET A 1 -15.32 3.41 11.44
N VAL A 2 -14.84 3.19 10.21
CA VAL A 2 -13.40 3.11 9.95
C VAL A 2 -12.89 4.53 9.81
N ILE A 3 -11.85 4.88 10.58
CA ILE A 3 -11.21 6.18 10.54
C ILE A 3 -9.85 5.99 9.86
N PRO A 4 -9.57 6.69 8.75
CA PRO A 4 -8.27 6.66 8.11
C PRO A 4 -7.18 7.09 9.09
N ARG A 5 -5.98 6.50 8.98
CA ARG A 5 -4.81 6.95 9.73
C ARG A 5 -4.54 8.43 9.39
N PRO A 6 -4.17 9.29 10.37
CA PRO A 6 -3.81 10.68 10.09
C PRO A 6 -2.76 10.77 8.97
N GLY A 7 -2.90 11.76 8.10
CA GLY A 7 -2.07 11.95 6.91
C GLY A 7 -2.51 11.20 5.65
N PHE A 8 -3.57 10.38 5.70
CA PHE A 8 -4.04 9.65 4.50
C PHE A 8 -4.43 10.58 3.35
N GLU A 9 -5.22 11.63 3.65
CA GLU A 9 -5.66 12.59 2.64
C GLU A 9 -4.49 13.31 1.99
N GLU A 10 -3.59 13.85 2.80
CA GLU A 10 -2.38 14.53 2.34
C GLU A 10 -1.53 13.62 1.45
N LEU A 11 -1.37 12.35 1.83
CA LEU A 11 -0.61 11.39 1.04
C LEU A 11 -1.25 11.13 -0.33
N VAL A 12 -2.57 10.94 -0.40
CA VAL A 12 -3.29 10.78 -1.67
C VAL A 12 -3.14 12.04 -2.53
N GLU A 13 -3.32 13.23 -1.95
CA GLU A 13 -3.21 14.49 -2.68
C GLU A 13 -1.79 14.76 -3.18
N LYS A 14 -0.77 14.46 -2.37
CA LYS A 14 0.64 14.57 -2.79
C LYS A 14 0.98 13.60 -3.89
N CYS A 15 0.48 12.36 -3.85
CA CYS A 15 0.65 11.41 -4.94
C CYS A 15 0.03 11.94 -6.23
N LEU A 16 -1.22 12.42 -6.19
CA LEU A 16 -1.91 12.99 -7.36
C LEU A 16 -1.16 14.20 -7.93
N PHE A 17 -0.76 15.15 -7.08
CA PHE A 17 -0.03 16.34 -7.49
C PHE A 17 1.30 16.02 -8.18
N ASN A 18 2.00 14.98 -7.71
CA ASN A 18 3.29 14.56 -8.26
C ASN A 18 3.17 13.48 -9.36
N ASN A 19 1.96 13.20 -9.85
CA ASN A 19 1.70 12.16 -10.86
C ASN A 19 2.21 10.76 -10.44
N VAL A 20 2.08 10.43 -9.16
CA VAL A 20 2.40 9.12 -8.57
C VAL A 20 1.11 8.34 -8.38
N THR A 21 1.06 7.10 -8.88
CA THR A 21 -0.07 6.20 -8.65
C THR A 21 -0.18 5.84 -7.17
N PHE A 22 -1.31 6.17 -6.54
CA PHE A 22 -1.64 5.70 -5.20
C PHE A 22 -2.56 4.47 -5.29
N ARG A 23 -2.07 3.33 -4.80
CA ARG A 23 -2.79 2.05 -4.84
C ARG A 23 -2.94 1.44 -3.46
N ILE A 24 -4.17 1.10 -3.11
CA ILE A 24 -4.49 0.27 -1.95
C ILE A 24 -4.44 -1.19 -2.39
N THR A 25 -3.55 -1.99 -1.78
CA THR A 25 -3.57 -3.44 -1.93
C THR A 25 -3.94 -4.10 -0.61
N SER A 26 -5.00 -4.89 -0.60
CA SER A 26 -5.59 -5.42 0.63
C SER A 26 -6.01 -6.87 0.47
N ALA A 27 -5.81 -7.67 1.50
CA ALA A 27 -6.42 -9.00 1.61
C ALA A 27 -7.88 -8.94 2.12
N GLY A 28 -8.36 -7.73 2.44
CA GLY A 28 -9.74 -7.45 2.75
C GLY A 28 -10.68 -7.51 1.55
N MET A 29 -11.99 -7.41 1.77
CA MET A 29 -13.00 -7.51 0.70
C MET A 29 -13.22 -6.16 0.04
N ASP A 30 -13.26 -6.14 -1.29
CA ASP A 30 -13.32 -4.91 -2.07
C ASP A 30 -14.55 -4.03 -1.76
N PHE A 31 -15.73 -4.63 -1.56
CA PHE A 31 -16.98 -3.90 -1.37
C PHE A 31 -16.95 -2.97 -0.15
N TYR A 32 -16.43 -3.42 1.00
CA TYR A 32 -16.38 -2.58 2.19
C TYR A 32 -15.25 -1.55 2.11
N ILE A 33 -14.14 -1.87 1.43
CA ILE A 33 -13.07 -0.90 1.20
C ILE A 33 -13.62 0.27 0.38
N ARG A 34 -14.35 -0.04 -0.71
CA ARG A 34 -15.04 0.97 -1.53
C ARG A 34 -16.09 1.75 -0.73
N HIS A 35 -16.80 1.08 0.18
CA HIS A 35 -17.76 1.74 1.08
C HIS A 35 -17.06 2.78 1.97
N PHE A 36 -15.90 2.46 2.56
CA PHE A 36 -15.18 3.38 3.44
C PHE A 36 -14.45 4.51 2.69
N LEU A 37 -14.08 4.32 1.42
CA LEU A 37 -13.46 5.38 0.61
C LEU A 37 -14.46 6.44 0.12
N ARG A 38 -15.74 6.09 0.02
CA ARG A 38 -16.78 6.95 -0.59
C ARG A 38 -17.04 8.25 0.17
N PRO A 39 -17.20 8.27 1.51
CA PRO A 39 -17.48 9.49 2.26
C PRO A 39 -16.38 10.54 2.15
N TYR A 40 -15.14 10.13 1.86
CA TYR A 40 -13.98 11.00 1.73
C TYR A 40 -13.69 11.42 0.27
N GLY A 41 -14.50 10.98 -0.70
CA GLY A 41 -14.29 11.34 -2.12
C GLY A 41 -13.00 10.74 -2.72
N TRP A 42 -12.47 9.66 -2.15
CA TRP A 42 -11.22 9.04 -2.60
C TRP A 42 -11.42 7.84 -3.53
N ARG A 43 -12.65 7.36 -3.69
CA ARG A 43 -12.95 6.16 -4.51
C ARG A 43 -12.34 6.22 -5.91
N ASP A 44 -12.37 7.40 -6.53
CA ASP A 44 -11.88 7.61 -7.90
C ASP A 44 -10.45 8.20 -7.94
N LYS A 45 -9.85 8.42 -6.77
CA LYS A 45 -8.48 8.95 -6.60
C LYS A 45 -7.45 7.87 -6.27
N VAL A 46 -7.89 6.67 -5.91
CA VAL A 46 -7.02 5.56 -5.51
C VAL A 46 -7.35 4.31 -6.31
N GLU A 47 -6.32 3.59 -6.72
CA GLU A 47 -6.49 2.24 -7.26
C GLU A 47 -6.73 1.24 -6.13
N LEU A 48 -7.54 0.21 -6.39
CA LEU A 48 -7.82 -0.86 -5.43
C LEU A 48 -7.49 -2.23 -6.02
N VAL A 49 -6.61 -2.97 -5.36
CA VAL A 49 -6.35 -4.38 -5.64
C VAL A 49 -6.67 -5.20 -4.39
N ALA A 50 -7.82 -5.87 -4.43
CA ALA A 50 -8.34 -6.67 -3.33
C ALA A 50 -9.14 -7.86 -3.88
N PRO A 51 -9.34 -8.93 -3.09
CA PRO A 51 -10.29 -9.98 -3.41
C PRO A 51 -11.68 -9.44 -3.75
N GLU A 52 -12.22 -9.88 -4.87
CA GLU A 52 -13.61 -9.67 -5.24
C GLU A 52 -14.48 -10.70 -4.51
N VAL A 53 -15.60 -10.23 -3.98
CA VAL A 53 -16.59 -11.08 -3.29
C VAL A 53 -17.78 -11.29 -4.21
N VAL A 54 -18.01 -12.55 -4.58
CA VAL A 54 -19.10 -12.94 -5.48
C VAL A 54 -20.11 -13.79 -4.73
N ASP A 55 -21.37 -13.36 -4.74
CA ASP A 55 -22.48 -14.16 -4.25
C ASP A 55 -22.75 -15.31 -5.24
N THR A 56 -22.88 -16.51 -4.70
CA THR A 56 -23.14 -17.75 -5.45
C THR A 56 -24.37 -18.45 -4.88
N HIS A 57 -24.94 -19.38 -5.64
CA HIS A 57 -26.12 -20.14 -5.21
C HIS A 57 -25.93 -20.94 -3.90
N ASP A 58 -24.69 -21.27 -3.56
CA ASP A 58 -24.28 -22.13 -2.44
C ASP A 58 -23.46 -21.39 -1.37
N GLY A 59 -23.27 -20.08 -1.50
CA GLY A 59 -22.55 -19.26 -0.52
C GLY A 59 -21.82 -18.07 -1.14
N VAL A 60 -20.66 -17.74 -0.59
CA VAL A 60 -19.83 -16.61 -1.03
C VAL A 60 -18.49 -17.11 -1.52
N ARG A 61 -18.06 -16.62 -2.69
CA ARG A 61 -16.74 -16.92 -3.27
C ARG A 61 -15.83 -15.72 -3.21
N PHE A 62 -14.59 -15.95 -2.81
CA PHE A 62 -13.52 -14.95 -2.82
C PHE A 62 -12.62 -15.18 -4.03
N LEU A 63 -12.60 -14.23 -4.95
CA LEU A 63 -11.75 -14.25 -6.12
C LEU A 63 -10.53 -13.37 -5.85
N PHE A 64 -9.41 -14.01 -5.50
CA PHE A 64 -8.16 -13.31 -5.27
C PHE A 64 -7.54 -12.82 -6.59
N PRO A 65 -6.88 -11.64 -6.61
CA PRO A 65 -6.19 -11.16 -7.80
C PRO A 65 -5.17 -12.20 -8.29
N PRO A 66 -5.20 -12.58 -9.58
CA PRO A 66 -4.27 -13.55 -10.12
C PRO A 66 -2.84 -12.98 -10.13
N LYS A 67 -1.87 -13.86 -9.89
CA LYS A 67 -0.45 -13.51 -10.03
C LYS A 67 -0.03 -13.64 -11.49
N GLN A 68 0.77 -12.69 -11.97
CA GLN A 68 1.42 -12.78 -13.29
C GLN A 68 2.81 -13.40 -13.20
N PHE A 69 3.49 -13.19 -12.08
CA PHE A 69 4.83 -13.69 -11.80
C PHE A 69 4.75 -14.94 -10.93
N SER A 70 5.20 -16.08 -11.45
CA SER A 70 5.15 -17.36 -10.74
C SER A 70 6.01 -17.36 -9.47
N GLN A 71 7.07 -16.54 -9.44
CA GLN A 71 7.94 -16.37 -8.28
C GLN A 71 7.30 -15.55 -7.15
N ALA A 72 6.22 -14.81 -7.40
CA ALA A 72 5.59 -14.02 -6.37
C ALA A 72 4.88 -14.92 -5.36
N HIS A 73 5.12 -14.70 -4.08
CA HIS A 73 4.51 -15.42 -2.96
C HIS A 73 3.02 -15.13 -2.87
N ASN A 74 2.64 -13.86 -3.07
CA ASN A 74 1.25 -13.43 -3.03
C ASN A 74 0.97 -12.31 -4.05
N PHE A 75 -0.29 -11.91 -4.20
CA PHE A 75 -0.67 -10.88 -5.16
C PHE A 75 -0.13 -9.48 -4.79
N LYS A 76 0.22 -9.22 -3.52
CA LYS A 76 0.77 -7.93 -3.10
C LYS A 76 2.19 -7.76 -3.63
N GLU A 77 3.03 -8.79 -3.48
CA GLU A 77 4.37 -8.83 -4.10
C GLU A 77 4.28 -8.77 -5.63
N ASP A 78 3.35 -9.55 -6.22
CA ASP A 78 3.12 -9.55 -7.66
C ASP A 78 2.81 -8.15 -8.22
N ASN A 79 2.07 -7.31 -7.48
CA ASN A 79 1.84 -5.92 -7.86
C ASN A 79 3.12 -5.06 -7.83
N VAL A 80 4.02 -5.28 -6.87
CA VAL A 80 5.31 -4.57 -6.84
C VAL A 80 6.15 -4.97 -8.06
N LEU A 81 6.23 -6.27 -8.35
CA LEU A 81 6.98 -6.79 -9.50
C LEU A 81 6.41 -6.29 -10.84
N LYS A 82 5.09 -6.10 -10.97
CA LYS A 82 4.47 -5.48 -12.15
C LYS A 82 4.93 -4.04 -12.37
N GLU A 83 4.95 -3.23 -11.32
CA GLU A 83 5.39 -1.84 -11.44
C GLU A 83 6.89 -1.76 -11.78
N HIS A 84 7.70 -2.64 -11.20
CA HIS A 84 9.13 -2.78 -11.56
C HIS A 84 9.32 -3.17 -13.02
N ALA A 85 8.56 -4.16 -13.52
CA ALA A 85 8.60 -4.56 -14.92
C ALA A 85 8.16 -3.43 -15.88
N ALA A 86 7.33 -2.50 -15.39
CA ALA A 86 6.94 -1.29 -16.10
C ALA A 86 7.95 -0.14 -15.97
N GLY A 87 9.12 -0.37 -15.35
CA GLY A 87 10.19 0.63 -15.18
C GLY A 87 9.92 1.67 -14.09
N LYS A 88 8.99 1.40 -13.17
CA LYS A 88 8.65 2.31 -12.07
C LYS A 88 9.36 1.89 -10.78
N ARG A 89 9.43 2.84 -9.83
CA ARG A 89 9.86 2.60 -8.45
C ARG A 89 8.65 2.51 -7.53
N VAL A 90 8.75 1.70 -6.48
CA VAL A 90 7.65 1.41 -5.57
C VAL A 90 8.02 1.73 -4.12
N ALA A 91 7.21 2.59 -3.50
CA ALA A 91 7.14 2.70 -2.05
C ALA A 91 5.99 1.83 -1.54
N TYR A 92 6.27 0.92 -0.60
CA TYR A 92 5.27 0.05 0.00
C TYR A 92 5.03 0.42 1.45
N ILE A 93 3.77 0.55 1.85
CA ILE A 93 3.36 1.00 3.19
C ILE A 93 2.43 -0.08 3.78
N GLY A 94 2.79 -0.63 4.94
CA GLY A 94 1.99 -1.69 5.56
C GLY A 94 2.30 -1.93 7.03
N ASP A 95 1.68 -2.96 7.59
CA ASP A 95 1.80 -3.32 9.00
C ASP A 95 1.72 -4.83 9.26
N GLY A 96 1.15 -5.60 8.32
CA GLY A 96 0.82 -7.00 8.52
C GLY A 96 1.81 -7.97 7.90
N ILE A 97 1.78 -9.22 8.38
CA ILE A 97 2.60 -10.32 7.81
C ILE A 97 2.33 -10.54 6.30
N SER A 98 1.10 -10.30 5.85
CA SER A 98 0.73 -10.43 4.42
C SER A 98 1.49 -9.45 3.51
N ASP A 99 2.05 -8.39 4.07
CA ASP A 99 2.80 -7.35 3.35
C ASP A 99 4.27 -7.69 3.18
N ARG A 100 4.80 -8.67 3.94
CA ARG A 100 6.24 -8.97 4.02
C ARG A 100 6.90 -9.03 2.66
N TRP A 101 6.40 -9.88 1.76
CA TRP A 101 7.03 -10.09 0.45
C TRP A 101 6.95 -8.87 -0.45
N ALA A 102 5.86 -8.10 -0.37
CA ALA A 102 5.72 -6.87 -1.14
C ALA A 102 6.67 -5.78 -0.62
N ALA A 103 6.81 -5.63 0.70
CA ALA A 103 7.75 -4.70 1.31
C ALA A 103 9.22 -5.10 1.06
N MET A 104 9.53 -6.40 1.07
CA MET A 104 10.86 -6.91 0.70
C MET A 104 11.21 -6.55 -0.74
N ALA A 105 10.26 -6.71 -1.67
CA ALA A 105 10.44 -6.40 -3.09
C ALA A 105 10.48 -4.90 -3.40
N ALA A 106 9.90 -4.04 -2.56
CA ALA A 106 9.80 -2.59 -2.81
C ALA A 106 11.16 -1.86 -2.74
N ASP A 107 11.27 -0.74 -3.48
CA ASP A 107 12.42 0.17 -3.41
C ASP A 107 12.51 0.86 -2.05
N MET A 108 11.35 1.21 -1.49
CA MET A 108 11.24 1.85 -0.18
C MET A 108 10.12 1.15 0.59
N ALA A 109 10.43 0.65 1.79
CA ALA A 109 9.45 0.03 2.66
C ALA A 109 9.16 0.94 3.86
N PHE A 110 7.88 1.09 4.18
CA PHE A 110 7.37 1.77 5.36
C PHE A 110 6.57 0.77 6.17
N ALA A 111 6.98 0.54 7.42
CA ALA A 111 6.25 -0.30 8.35
C ALA A 111 5.64 0.54 9.47
N VAL A 112 4.42 0.23 9.90
CA VAL A 112 3.89 0.83 11.12
C VAL A 112 4.80 0.47 12.28
N ARG A 113 5.21 1.46 13.07
CA ARG A 113 6.16 1.30 14.18
C ARG A 113 5.69 0.22 15.17
N GLY A 114 6.56 -0.75 15.42
CA GLY A 114 6.32 -1.90 16.30
C GLY A 114 5.38 -2.97 15.74
N SER A 115 4.94 -2.84 14.49
CA SER A 115 4.05 -3.79 13.83
C SER A 115 4.71 -5.15 13.55
N VAL A 116 3.92 -6.11 13.06
CA VAL A 116 4.46 -7.39 12.62
C VAL A 116 5.38 -7.18 11.42
N LEU A 117 5.00 -6.33 10.46
CA LEU A 117 5.83 -6.03 9.30
C LEU A 117 7.18 -5.42 9.70
N ASP A 118 7.20 -4.48 10.64
CA ASP A 118 8.42 -3.83 11.15
C ASP A 118 9.44 -4.89 11.62
N ARG A 119 9.00 -5.78 12.52
CA ARG A 119 9.83 -6.88 13.04
C ARG A 119 10.27 -7.85 11.96
N GLU A 120 9.39 -8.19 11.02
CA GLU A 120 9.71 -9.10 9.92
C GLU A 120 10.77 -8.51 8.98
N LEU A 121 10.72 -7.20 8.71
CA LEU A 121 11.72 -6.52 7.89
C LEU A 121 13.05 -6.37 8.64
N GLU A 122 13.01 -6.07 9.94
CA GLU A 122 14.20 -6.05 10.80
C GLU A 122 14.90 -7.41 10.83
N MET A 123 14.15 -8.50 11.10
CA MET A 123 14.68 -9.87 11.09
C MET A 123 15.23 -10.29 9.73
N ALA A 124 14.64 -9.80 8.63
CA ALA A 124 15.10 -10.08 7.28
C ALA A 124 16.29 -9.21 6.82
N GLY A 125 16.75 -8.25 7.65
CA GLY A 125 17.81 -7.32 7.29
C GLY A 125 17.44 -6.36 6.16
N LYS A 126 16.15 -6.06 5.97
CA LYS A 126 15.66 -5.13 4.95
C LYS A 126 15.60 -3.73 5.53
N ASP A 127 16.32 -2.81 4.87
CA ASP A 127 16.19 -1.37 5.13
C ASP A 127 14.73 -0.94 4.94
N HIS A 128 14.18 -0.31 5.98
CA HIS A 128 12.83 0.22 5.98
C HIS A 128 12.71 1.40 6.95
N LEU A 129 11.68 2.21 6.75
CA LEU A 129 11.33 3.33 7.61
C LEU A 129 10.14 2.93 8.48
N THR A 130 10.12 3.38 9.74
CA THR A 130 8.97 3.18 10.62
C THR A 130 8.18 4.46 10.79
N PHE A 131 6.85 4.35 10.86
CA PHE A 131 5.95 5.50 11.02
C PHE A 131 4.83 5.22 12.01
N THR A 132 4.34 6.25 12.70
CA THR A 132 3.11 6.21 13.49
C THR A 132 1.94 6.77 12.71
N ASP A 133 2.13 7.80 11.89
CA ASP A 133 1.10 8.33 10.99
C ASP A 133 1.62 8.54 9.57
N LEU A 134 0.72 8.81 8.64
CA LEU A 134 1.07 8.94 7.22
C LEU A 134 1.69 10.32 6.89
N HIS A 135 1.70 11.29 7.82
CA HIS A 135 2.44 12.53 7.61
C HIS A 135 3.95 12.25 7.58
N GLU A 136 4.44 11.36 8.44
CA GLU A 136 5.83 10.89 8.41
C GLU A 136 6.19 10.26 7.05
N VAL A 137 5.26 9.50 6.46
CA VAL A 137 5.44 8.92 5.12
C VAL A 137 5.50 10.01 4.05
N VAL A 138 4.60 11.00 4.10
CA VAL A 138 4.60 12.15 3.17
C VAL A 138 5.94 12.89 3.19
N VAL A 139 6.47 13.20 4.38
CA VAL A 139 7.75 13.92 4.52
C VAL A 139 8.91 13.15 3.88
N ASN A 140 8.91 11.82 3.99
CA ASN A 140 9.96 10.98 3.42
C ASN A 140 9.83 10.82 1.90
N LEU A 141 8.61 10.72 1.36
CA LEU A 141 8.37 10.53 -0.07
C LEU A 141 8.44 11.82 -0.87
N PHE A 142 7.98 12.92 -0.28
CA PHE A 142 7.86 14.23 -0.93
C PHE A 142 8.54 15.31 -0.10
N PRO A 143 9.87 15.21 0.14
CA PRO A 143 10.58 16.23 0.88
C PRO A 143 10.39 17.57 0.17
N GLY A 144 9.99 18.59 0.93
CA GLY A 144 9.91 19.96 0.42
C GLY A 144 11.28 20.42 -0.10
N PRO A 145 11.35 21.52 -0.88
CA PRO A 145 12.61 22.06 -1.32
C PRO A 145 13.51 22.29 -0.10
N THR A 146 14.69 21.64 -0.11
CA THR A 146 15.70 21.83 0.92
C THR A 146 16.05 23.31 0.91
N ARG A 147 15.63 24.08 1.92
CA ARG A 147 16.16 25.43 2.11
C ARG A 147 17.66 25.25 2.36
N GLN A 148 18.47 25.45 1.34
CA GLN A 148 19.87 25.75 1.55
C GLN A 148 19.90 27.01 2.40
N ARG A 149 20.33 26.87 3.66
CA ARG A 149 20.71 28.02 4.47
C ARG A 149 21.98 28.58 3.81
N GLY A 150 21.80 29.65 3.03
CA GLY A 150 22.89 30.57 2.71
C GLY A 150 23.29 31.37 3.93
#